data_AF-A0A2Y9R3S4-F1
#
_entry.id   AF-A0A2Y9R3S4-F1
#
_cell.length_a   1.000
_cell.length_b   1.000
_cell.length_c   1.000
_cell.angle_alpha   90.00
_cell.angle_beta   90.00
_cell.angle_gamma   90.00
#
_symmetry.space_group_name_H-M   'P 1'
#
loop_
_entity.id
_entity.type
_entity.pdbx_description
1 polymer ?
#
loop_
_entity_poly.entity_id
_entity_poly.type
_entity_poly.pdbx_seq_one_letter_code
_entity_poly.pdbx_strand_id
1 'polypeptide(L)'
;MWCVPHPNMPNHTLVLLDTEGLGDVEKGDNQNDSWIFALAILLSSTFIYNSMGTINQQAMDQLHYVTELTDRIRAKSSPGNSEVDDSADFVSFFPAFVWTLRDFSLELEANGQPITADEYLELSLKLKKGTDQKTKSFNEPRLCIRKFFPQKKCFIFDRPAQRKNLIRLEQLQEGELNPEFVEQAAEFCSYIFSHSKPKTLSGDIAVNGPRLEILVLNYVNAISSGDLPCMENAVLALAQIENTAAVQKAIAHYDQQMSQKVQLPTETLQELLDLHRASEKEAIKVFMKSSFKDVDQKFQKELGDKLQAKQDDYYKQNIKASMDYCEALIQDIFHPLEEDVKQGIFSKPGGYLLFIQKKQELKNKYYQVPRKGIEAEETIKKYLESKEDVADALLRTDQSLTEKEKEIEVERVKAESAEAANKMLEEMQKKNEQMMEQKEKSYQEHVKQLTEKMEKDRAQLLAEQERTIALKLTEQKQLLKEGFENESKKLLKEIQDIKRRNSATGPRCIIL
;
A
#
# COMPACT_ATOMS: atom_id res chain seq x y z
N MET A 1 -1.46 7.70 27.15
CA MET A 1 -0.33 7.27 26.30
C MET A 1 0.79 8.28 26.38
N TRP A 2 2.05 7.85 26.29
CA TRP A 2 3.22 8.74 26.24
C TRP A 2 4.16 8.31 25.11
N CYS A 3 4.42 9.22 24.16
CA CYS A 3 5.27 8.96 23.01
C CYS A 3 6.63 9.64 23.21
N VAL A 4 7.71 8.86 23.18
CA VAL A 4 9.08 9.35 23.35
C VAL A 4 10.00 8.74 22.28
N PRO A 5 11.12 9.39 21.91
CA PRO A 5 12.12 8.77 21.05
C PRO A 5 12.61 7.44 21.64
N HIS A 6 12.76 6.41 20.81
CA HIS A 6 13.25 5.14 21.28
C HIS A 6 14.75 5.24 21.62
N PRO A 7 15.21 4.85 22.83
CA PRO A 7 16.58 5.09 23.28
C PRO A 7 17.64 4.32 22.48
N ASN A 8 17.32 3.11 22.02
CA ASN A 8 18.25 2.23 21.31
C ASN A 8 18.00 2.10 19.79
N MET A 9 16.93 2.68 19.26
CA MET A 9 16.53 2.50 17.85
C MET A 9 16.35 3.87 17.21
N PRO A 10 17.34 4.35 16.42
CA PRO A 10 17.21 5.62 15.74
C PRO A 10 16.01 5.57 14.77
N ASN A 11 15.29 6.68 14.64
CA ASN A 11 14.09 6.83 13.81
C ASN A 11 12.85 6.03 14.28
N HIS A 12 12.84 5.50 15.51
CA HIS A 12 11.68 4.86 16.10
C HIS A 12 11.14 5.65 17.30
N THR A 13 9.84 5.51 17.55
CA THR A 13 9.15 6.09 18.70
C THR A 13 8.73 4.96 19.64
N LEU A 14 9.10 5.06 20.92
CA LEU A 14 8.55 4.23 21.98
C LEU A 14 7.22 4.83 22.44
N VAL A 15 6.15 4.03 22.34
CA VAL A 15 4.82 4.42 22.81
C VAL A 15 4.50 3.65 24.08
N LEU A 16 4.42 4.35 25.20
CA LEU A 16 4.05 3.79 26.50
C LEU A 16 2.53 3.92 26.69
N LEU A 17 1.86 2.79 26.83
CA LEU A 17 0.42 2.70 27.09
C LEU A 17 0.24 2.29 28.55
N ASP A 18 -0.10 3.26 29.39
CA ASP A 18 -0.52 3.01 30.77
C ASP A 18 -2.04 2.78 30.79
N THR A 19 -2.48 1.75 31.51
CA THR A 19 -3.88 1.32 31.56
C THR A 19 -4.46 1.51 32.95
N GLU A 20 -5.78 1.62 33.01
CA GLU A 20 -6.48 1.57 34.29
C GLU A 20 -6.21 0.25 35.03
N GLY A 21 -6.19 0.30 36.36
CA GLY A 21 -6.00 -0.87 37.22
C GLY A 21 -7.24 -1.78 37.20
N LEU A 22 -7.02 -3.07 36.93
CA LEU A 22 -8.08 -4.08 36.84
C LEU A 22 -8.69 -4.38 38.23
N GLY A 23 -10.01 -4.50 38.30
CA GLY A 23 -10.72 -4.94 39.50
C GLY A 23 -10.89 -3.88 40.59
N ASP A 24 -10.92 -2.59 40.22
CA ASP A 24 -11.15 -1.49 41.16
C ASP A 24 -12.61 -1.46 41.67
N VAL A 25 -12.79 -1.78 42.95
CA VAL A 25 -14.08 -1.98 43.61
C VAL A 25 -14.90 -0.68 43.72
N GLU A 26 -14.25 0.49 43.67
CA GLU A 26 -14.94 1.78 43.77
C GLU A 26 -15.58 2.24 42.46
N LYS A 27 -15.35 1.51 41.34
CA LYS A 27 -15.68 1.98 39.99
C LYS A 27 -16.92 1.38 39.34
N GLY A 28 -17.63 0.48 40.02
CA GLY A 28 -19.00 0.09 39.68
C GLY A 28 -19.24 -0.70 38.38
N ASP A 29 -18.32 -0.69 37.40
CA ASP A 29 -18.47 -1.40 36.13
C ASP A 29 -17.19 -2.11 35.67
N ASN A 30 -16.97 -3.31 36.21
CA ASN A 30 -15.89 -4.22 35.80
C ASN A 30 -16.05 -4.74 34.34
N GLN A 31 -17.09 -4.34 33.60
CA GLN A 31 -17.28 -4.76 32.20
C GLN A 31 -16.24 -4.14 31.25
N ASN A 32 -15.67 -2.98 31.60
CA ASN A 32 -14.67 -2.31 30.77
C ASN A 32 -13.27 -2.89 30.94
N ASP A 33 -12.98 -3.58 32.04
CA ASP A 33 -11.67 -4.18 32.32
C ASP A 33 -11.25 -5.16 31.23
N SER A 34 -12.15 -6.06 30.81
CA SER A 34 -11.88 -7.02 29.73
C SER A 34 -11.59 -6.31 28.40
N TRP A 35 -12.21 -5.15 28.15
CA TRP A 35 -11.98 -4.37 26.93
C TRP A 35 -10.66 -3.61 26.96
N ILE A 36 -10.32 -2.99 28.10
CA ILE A 36 -9.02 -2.33 28.31
C ILE A 36 -7.90 -3.36 28.13
N PHE A 37 -8.07 -4.55 28.69
CA PHE A 37 -7.14 -5.67 28.55
C PHE A 37 -6.97 -6.10 27.08
N ALA A 38 -8.08 -6.29 26.35
CA ALA A 38 -8.05 -6.64 24.93
C ALA A 38 -7.40 -5.55 24.06
N LEU A 39 -7.70 -4.26 24.31
CA LEU A 39 -7.10 -3.14 23.59
C LEU A 39 -5.60 -3.03 23.84
N ALA A 40 -5.15 -3.22 25.09
CA ALA A 40 -3.73 -3.22 25.43
C ALA A 40 -2.96 -4.30 24.65
N ILE A 41 -3.54 -5.47 24.45
CA ILE A 41 -2.97 -6.55 23.62
C ILE A 41 -2.94 -6.17 22.14
N LEU A 42 -4.07 -5.70 21.60
CA LEU A 42 -4.19 -5.38 20.17
C LEU A 42 -3.25 -4.24 19.74
N LEU A 43 -3.05 -3.24 20.60
CA LEU A 43 -2.30 -2.02 20.28
C LEU A 43 -0.80 -2.13 20.60
N SER A 44 -0.38 -3.06 21.48
CA SER A 44 1.02 -3.19 21.89
C SER A 44 1.81 -4.18 21.02
N SER A 45 3.13 -4.02 21.00
CA SER A 45 4.08 -5.04 20.52
C SER A 45 4.70 -5.85 21.67
N THR A 46 4.64 -5.33 22.88
CA THR A 46 5.01 -6.00 24.13
C THR A 46 3.96 -5.66 25.18
N PHE A 47 3.29 -6.68 25.69
CA PHE A 47 2.28 -6.56 26.72
C PHE A 47 2.90 -6.92 28.07
N ILE A 48 2.87 -5.96 29.00
CA ILE A 48 3.43 -6.12 30.34
C ILE A 48 2.28 -6.33 31.31
N TYR A 49 2.18 -7.52 31.88
CA TYR A 49 1.28 -7.82 32.98
C TYR A 49 2.03 -7.64 34.31
N ASN A 50 1.54 -6.75 35.15
CA ASN A 50 2.16 -6.40 36.43
C ASN A 50 1.27 -6.88 37.59
N SER A 51 1.83 -7.69 38.49
CA SER A 51 1.14 -8.17 39.69
C SER A 51 2.04 -8.10 40.92
N MET A 52 1.43 -8.04 42.10
CA MET A 52 2.14 -8.11 43.38
C MET A 52 2.35 -9.56 43.83
N GLY A 53 3.52 -9.86 44.38
CA GLY A 53 3.87 -11.15 44.96
C GLY A 53 4.16 -12.23 43.91
N THR A 54 3.70 -13.43 44.19
CA THR A 54 4.08 -14.66 43.47
C THR A 54 3.00 -15.11 42.48
N ILE A 55 3.35 -15.96 41.51
CA ILE A 55 2.38 -16.60 40.62
C ILE A 55 1.67 -17.75 41.36
N ASN A 56 0.62 -17.41 42.11
CA ASN A 56 -0.24 -18.35 42.80
C ASN A 56 -1.60 -18.50 42.09
N GLN A 57 -2.53 -19.26 42.68
CA GLN A 57 -3.86 -19.43 42.06
C GLN A 57 -4.63 -18.11 41.98
N GLN A 58 -4.53 -17.24 42.99
CA GLN A 58 -5.20 -15.93 42.99
C GLN A 58 -4.69 -15.03 41.85
N ALA A 59 -3.39 -14.99 41.61
CA ALA A 59 -2.81 -14.25 40.48
C ALA A 59 -3.29 -14.79 39.12
N MET A 60 -3.49 -16.11 39.02
CA MET A 60 -4.05 -16.74 37.82
C MET A 60 -5.56 -16.48 37.66
N ASP A 61 -6.30 -16.44 38.76
CA ASP A 61 -7.73 -16.10 38.75
C ASP A 61 -7.93 -14.62 38.35
N GLN A 62 -7.03 -13.72 38.75
CA GLN A 62 -7.00 -12.33 38.29
C GLN A 62 -6.65 -12.20 36.79
N LEU A 63 -6.09 -13.25 36.20
CA LEU A 63 -5.72 -13.33 34.80
C LEU A 63 -6.83 -13.98 33.94
N HIS A 64 -8.03 -14.18 34.48
CA HIS A 64 -9.20 -14.68 33.73
C HIS A 64 -9.53 -13.84 32.48
N TYR A 65 -9.14 -12.57 32.42
CA TYR A 65 -9.24 -11.75 31.22
C TYR A 65 -8.55 -12.38 30.00
N VAL A 66 -7.47 -13.14 30.20
CA VAL A 66 -6.78 -13.86 29.11
C VAL A 66 -7.63 -15.00 28.55
N THR A 67 -8.46 -15.64 29.37
CA THR A 67 -9.39 -16.68 28.91
C THR A 67 -10.58 -16.08 28.18
N GLU A 68 -10.98 -14.85 28.52
CA GLU A 68 -12.04 -14.13 27.81
C GLU A 68 -11.60 -13.56 26.46
N LEU A 69 -10.31 -13.54 26.12
CA LEU A 69 -9.84 -12.96 24.86
C LEU A 69 -10.48 -13.57 23.62
N THR A 70 -10.83 -14.85 23.68
CA THR A 70 -11.53 -15.55 22.59
C THR A 70 -12.94 -15.00 22.35
N ASP A 71 -13.55 -14.40 23.38
CA ASP A 71 -14.87 -13.78 23.32
C ASP A 71 -14.78 -12.26 23.07
N ARG A 72 -13.58 -11.67 23.13
CA ARG A 72 -13.34 -10.23 22.99
C ARG A 72 -12.63 -9.85 21.69
N ILE A 73 -11.87 -10.75 21.08
CA ILE A 73 -11.05 -10.46 19.90
C ILE A 73 -11.40 -11.42 18.79
N ARG A 74 -11.58 -10.88 17.57
CA ARG A 74 -11.61 -11.69 16.35
C ARG A 74 -10.33 -11.54 15.55
N ALA A 75 -9.75 -12.65 15.11
CA ALA A 75 -8.67 -12.64 14.15
C ALA A 75 -9.21 -12.35 12.74
N LYS A 76 -10.33 -12.97 12.36
CA LYS A 76 -10.92 -12.88 11.01
C LYS A 76 -12.35 -12.34 10.99
N SER A 77 -12.75 -11.79 9.85
CA SER A 77 -14.05 -11.14 9.67
C SER A 77 -15.17 -12.09 9.21
N SER A 78 -14.83 -13.21 8.57
CA SER A 78 -15.80 -14.14 7.97
C SER A 78 -16.42 -15.09 9.00
N PRO A 79 -17.73 -15.00 9.29
CA PRO A 79 -18.42 -15.94 10.14
C PRO A 79 -18.89 -17.12 9.29
N GLY A 80 -18.19 -18.25 9.39
CA GLY A 80 -18.63 -19.53 8.81
C GLY A 80 -17.80 -20.00 7.63
N ASN A 81 -16.91 -20.95 7.88
CA ASN A 81 -16.53 -22.06 6.99
C ASN A 81 -15.28 -22.84 7.47
N SER A 82 -14.67 -22.48 8.59
CA SER A 82 -13.61 -23.31 9.20
C SER A 82 -14.12 -23.94 10.49
N GLU A 83 -13.98 -25.27 10.62
CA GLU A 83 -14.10 -26.03 11.88
C GLU A 83 -13.05 -25.64 12.96
N VAL A 84 -12.50 -24.43 12.87
CA VAL A 84 -11.29 -23.98 13.54
C VAL A 84 -11.64 -22.78 14.41
N ASP A 85 -11.21 -22.86 15.66
CA ASP A 85 -11.27 -21.80 16.65
C ASP A 85 -10.46 -20.57 16.16
N ASP A 86 -11.09 -19.38 16.17
CA ASP A 86 -10.49 -18.12 15.73
C ASP A 86 -9.24 -17.76 16.56
N SER A 87 -9.17 -18.28 17.79
CA SER A 87 -8.02 -18.18 18.69
C SER A 87 -6.74 -18.82 18.14
N ALA A 88 -6.85 -19.73 17.16
CA ALA A 88 -5.70 -20.41 16.56
C ALA A 88 -4.74 -19.44 15.85
N ASP A 89 -5.22 -18.28 15.38
CA ASP A 89 -4.41 -17.30 14.68
C ASP A 89 -3.83 -16.22 15.64
N PHE A 90 -4.20 -16.19 16.93
CA PHE A 90 -3.77 -15.15 17.89
C PHE A 90 -2.25 -15.00 17.99
N VAL A 91 -1.53 -16.13 18.04
CA VAL A 91 -0.06 -16.14 18.13
C VAL A 91 0.66 -15.44 16.98
N SER A 92 -0.02 -15.20 15.85
CA SER A 92 0.55 -14.50 14.71
C SER A 92 0.59 -12.97 14.86
N PHE A 93 -0.25 -12.40 15.73
CA PHE A 93 -0.37 -10.94 15.89
C PHE A 93 -0.34 -10.45 17.35
N PHE A 94 -0.42 -11.37 18.32
CA PHE A 94 -0.30 -11.03 19.74
C PHE A 94 1.12 -10.56 20.09
N PRO A 95 1.24 -9.65 21.07
CA PRO A 95 2.53 -9.09 21.49
C PRO A 95 3.38 -10.12 22.23
N ALA A 96 4.66 -9.79 22.49
CA ALA A 96 5.42 -10.51 23.51
C ALA A 96 4.76 -10.30 24.89
N PHE A 97 4.68 -11.35 25.70
CA PHE A 97 4.14 -11.29 27.06
C PHE A 97 5.26 -11.14 28.08
N VAL A 98 5.19 -10.12 28.92
CA VAL A 98 6.15 -9.91 30.01
C VAL A 98 5.40 -9.89 31.33
N TRP A 99 5.70 -10.82 32.23
CA TRP A 99 5.14 -10.81 33.59
C TRP A 99 6.13 -10.13 34.53
N THR A 100 5.70 -9.03 35.16
CA THR A 100 6.46 -8.32 36.19
C THR A 100 5.86 -8.61 37.57
N LEU A 101 6.68 -9.19 38.45
CA LEU A 101 6.29 -9.62 39.79
C LEU A 101 6.89 -8.67 40.83
N ARG A 102 6.04 -7.78 41.35
CA ARG A 102 6.43 -6.73 42.31
C ARG A 102 6.44 -7.26 43.73
N ASP A 103 7.33 -6.76 44.57
CA ASP A 103 7.50 -7.21 45.96
C ASP A 103 7.65 -8.75 46.05
N PHE A 104 8.47 -9.32 45.16
CA PHE A 104 8.69 -10.76 45.11
C PHE A 104 9.36 -11.25 46.40
N SER A 105 8.85 -12.35 46.95
CA SER A 105 9.20 -12.79 48.31
C SER A 105 9.67 -14.24 48.41
N LEU A 106 9.84 -14.93 47.27
CA LEU A 106 10.34 -16.30 47.24
C LEU A 106 11.80 -16.32 46.85
N GLU A 107 12.54 -17.30 47.36
CA GLU A 107 13.81 -17.67 46.78
C GLU A 107 13.54 -18.38 45.45
N LEU A 108 14.24 -17.96 44.38
CA LEU A 108 14.14 -18.59 43.07
C LEU A 108 14.89 -19.92 43.08
N GLU A 109 14.30 -20.93 43.72
CA GLU A 109 14.83 -22.29 43.77
C GLU A 109 13.81 -23.34 43.35
N ALA A 110 14.25 -24.35 42.60
CA ALA A 110 13.48 -25.55 42.32
C ALA A 110 14.35 -26.79 42.54
N ASN A 111 13.86 -27.74 43.34
CA ASN A 111 14.60 -28.94 43.73
C ASN A 111 15.98 -28.65 44.35
N GLY A 112 16.09 -27.56 45.13
CA GLY A 112 17.35 -27.15 45.78
C GLY A 112 18.42 -26.65 44.80
N GLN A 113 18.04 -26.23 43.60
CA GLN A 113 18.91 -25.56 42.64
C GLN A 113 18.33 -24.17 42.34
N PRO A 114 19.19 -23.14 42.20
CA PRO A 114 18.74 -21.82 41.80
C PRO A 114 18.18 -21.86 40.37
N ILE A 115 17.09 -21.14 40.15
CA ILE A 115 16.43 -20.97 38.86
C ILE A 115 16.35 -19.49 38.48
N THR A 116 16.19 -19.22 37.20
CA THR A 116 15.91 -17.88 36.69
C THR A 116 14.42 -17.52 36.86
N ALA A 117 14.11 -16.23 36.78
CA ALA A 117 12.72 -15.76 36.78
C ALA A 117 11.91 -16.35 35.61
N ASP A 118 12.54 -16.56 34.45
CA ASP A 118 11.92 -17.19 33.29
C ASP A 118 11.61 -18.67 33.54
N GLU A 119 12.52 -19.41 34.16
CA GLU A 119 12.27 -20.80 34.57
C GLU A 119 11.16 -20.88 35.62
N TYR A 120 11.09 -19.91 36.54
CA TYR A 120 9.98 -19.80 37.49
C TYR A 120 8.63 -19.60 36.78
N LEU A 121 8.57 -18.75 35.74
CA LEU A 121 7.37 -18.57 34.92
C LEU A 121 7.00 -19.87 34.18
N GLU A 122 7.96 -20.54 33.53
CA GLU A 122 7.72 -21.81 32.86
C GLU A 122 7.19 -22.89 33.82
N LEU A 123 7.74 -22.98 35.03
CA LEU A 123 7.24 -23.86 36.08
C LEU A 123 5.81 -23.50 36.51
N SER A 124 5.51 -22.21 36.64
CA SER A 124 4.20 -21.70 37.04
C SER A 124 3.10 -21.93 35.99
N LEU A 125 3.49 -22.02 34.71
CA LEU A 125 2.63 -22.30 33.56
C LEU A 125 2.48 -23.80 33.26
N LYS A 126 3.11 -24.69 34.03
CA LYS A 126 2.89 -26.14 33.90
C LYS A 126 1.44 -26.51 34.21
N LEU A 127 0.92 -27.40 33.37
CA LEU A 127 -0.44 -27.88 33.48
C LEU A 127 -0.54 -29.04 34.49
N LYS A 128 -1.74 -29.26 35.02
CA LYS A 128 -2.08 -30.40 35.87
C LYS A 128 -2.81 -31.47 35.06
N LYS A 129 -2.47 -32.74 35.31
CA LYS A 129 -3.18 -33.89 34.75
C LYS A 129 -4.54 -34.05 35.43
N GLY A 130 -5.57 -34.31 34.63
CA GLY A 130 -6.95 -34.47 35.11
C GLY A 130 -7.93 -33.91 34.09
N THR A 131 -9.17 -34.39 34.15
CA THR A 131 -10.27 -33.95 33.28
C THR A 131 -11.44 -33.36 34.06
N ASP A 132 -11.33 -33.28 35.39
CA ASP A 132 -12.30 -32.66 36.26
C ASP A 132 -12.33 -31.14 36.09
N GLN A 133 -13.42 -30.50 36.54
CA GLN A 133 -13.65 -29.08 36.33
C GLN A 133 -12.57 -28.21 36.99
N LYS A 134 -12.07 -28.60 38.17
CA LYS A 134 -11.03 -27.83 38.88
C LYS A 134 -9.71 -27.87 38.13
N THR A 135 -9.36 -29.03 37.56
CA THR A 135 -8.17 -29.16 36.69
C THR A 135 -8.32 -28.35 35.40
N LYS A 136 -9.51 -28.32 34.79
CA LYS A 136 -9.78 -27.49 33.61
C LYS A 136 -9.59 -26.00 33.91
N SER A 137 -10.24 -25.47 34.95
CA SER A 137 -10.10 -24.06 35.36
C SER A 137 -8.67 -23.69 35.76
N PHE A 138 -7.89 -24.64 36.28
CA PHE A 138 -6.46 -24.43 36.53
C PHE A 138 -5.65 -24.34 35.23
N ASN A 139 -5.93 -25.21 34.25
CA ASN A 139 -5.15 -25.32 33.02
C ASN A 139 -5.48 -24.25 31.98
N GLU A 140 -6.72 -23.77 31.94
CA GLU A 140 -7.23 -22.86 30.91
C GLU A 140 -6.43 -21.54 30.78
N PRO A 141 -6.28 -20.71 31.83
CA PRO A 141 -5.48 -19.47 31.72
C PRO A 141 -4.02 -19.73 31.34
N ARG A 142 -3.45 -20.86 31.82
CA ARG A 142 -2.08 -21.27 31.49
C ARG A 142 -1.94 -21.67 30.02
N LEU A 143 -2.91 -22.42 29.50
CA LEU A 143 -2.98 -22.78 28.09
C LEU A 143 -3.12 -21.54 27.21
N CYS A 144 -3.95 -20.58 27.59
CA CYS A 144 -4.12 -19.33 26.85
C CYS A 144 -2.80 -18.52 26.80
N ILE A 145 -2.11 -18.33 27.94
CA ILE A 145 -0.80 -17.65 27.94
C ILE A 145 0.20 -18.39 27.03
N ARG A 146 0.28 -19.71 27.15
CA ARG A 146 1.20 -20.55 26.37
C ARG A 146 0.89 -20.52 24.88
N LYS A 147 -0.38 -20.55 24.48
CA LYS A 147 -0.79 -20.64 23.07
C LYS A 147 -0.90 -19.30 22.37
N PHE A 148 -1.37 -18.25 23.06
CA PHE A 148 -1.71 -16.98 22.42
C PHE A 148 -0.50 -16.08 22.26
N PHE A 149 0.47 -16.10 23.19
CA PHE A 149 1.61 -15.19 23.13
C PHE A 149 2.84 -15.88 22.51
N PRO A 150 3.46 -15.29 21.48
CA PRO A 150 4.60 -15.89 20.79
C PRO A 150 5.86 -15.98 21.66
N GLN A 151 6.00 -15.07 22.63
CA GLN A 151 7.15 -14.99 23.54
C GLN A 151 6.66 -14.68 24.94
N LYS A 152 7.33 -15.24 25.95
CA LYS A 152 7.05 -15.01 27.37
C LYS A 152 8.36 -14.69 28.08
N LYS A 153 8.34 -13.68 28.94
CA LYS A 153 9.47 -13.24 29.76
C LYS A 153 8.96 -12.92 31.16
N CYS A 154 9.78 -13.15 32.16
CA CYS A 154 9.49 -12.86 33.56
C CYS A 154 10.56 -11.94 34.15
N PHE A 155 10.12 -10.97 34.94
CA PHE A 155 10.98 -10.16 35.79
C PHE A 155 10.42 -10.15 37.21
N ILE A 156 11.30 -10.33 38.18
CA ILE A 156 10.98 -10.15 39.59
C ILE A 156 11.55 -8.80 40.06
N PHE A 157 10.81 -8.17 40.96
CA PHE A 157 11.23 -6.93 41.59
C PHE A 157 11.14 -7.09 43.09
N ASP A 158 12.27 -6.89 43.74
CA ASP A 158 12.35 -6.75 45.17
C ASP A 158 11.58 -5.50 45.61
N ARG A 159 11.25 -5.45 46.89
CA ARG A 159 10.56 -4.29 47.43
C ARG A 159 11.46 -3.05 47.25
N PRO A 160 10.96 -1.97 46.63
CA PRO A 160 11.83 -0.87 46.19
C PRO A 160 12.33 0.00 47.36
N ALA A 161 11.57 0.07 48.45
CA ALA A 161 11.96 0.78 49.66
C ALA A 161 11.23 0.21 50.90
N GLN A 162 11.66 0.63 52.09
CA GLN A 162 10.95 0.31 53.33
C GLN A 162 9.50 0.83 53.29
N ARG A 163 8.56 0.12 53.94
CA ARG A 163 7.11 0.43 53.95
C ARG A 163 6.79 1.91 54.14
N LYS A 164 7.44 2.57 55.11
CA LYS A 164 7.23 3.99 55.45
C LYS A 164 7.59 4.96 54.31
N ASN A 165 8.49 4.56 53.41
CA ASN A 165 8.97 5.40 52.31
C ASN A 165 8.20 5.15 51.00
N LEU A 166 7.44 4.05 50.90
CA LEU A 166 6.69 3.72 49.68
C LEU A 166 5.67 4.80 49.27
N ILE A 167 5.10 5.52 50.23
CA ILE A 167 4.13 6.61 49.96
C ILE A 167 4.81 7.78 49.23
N ARG A 168 6.13 7.92 49.37
CA ARG A 168 6.93 9.00 48.77
C ARG A 168 7.93 8.46 47.74
N LEU A 169 7.66 7.28 47.16
CA LEU A 169 8.61 6.56 46.32
C LEU A 169 9.12 7.41 45.14
N GLU A 170 8.24 8.19 44.51
CA GLU A 170 8.59 9.10 43.40
C GLU A 170 9.52 10.25 43.79
N GLN A 171 9.66 10.54 45.09
CA GLN A 171 10.51 11.62 45.61
C GLN A 171 11.88 11.11 46.05
N LEU A 172 12.05 9.78 46.18
CA LEU A 172 13.31 9.18 46.61
C LEU A 172 14.35 9.22 45.49
N GLN A 173 15.60 9.46 45.86
CA GLN A 173 16.73 9.32 44.95
C GLN A 173 17.08 7.83 44.78
N GLU A 174 17.73 7.45 43.67
CA GLU A 174 18.10 6.05 43.40
C GLU A 174 18.96 5.44 44.53
N GLY A 175 19.85 6.23 45.14
CA GLY A 175 20.66 5.78 46.29
C GLY A 175 19.88 5.54 47.58
N GLU A 176 18.60 5.92 47.65
CA GLU A 176 17.69 5.65 48.76
C GLU A 176 16.79 4.42 48.51
N LEU A 177 16.83 3.87 47.30
CA LEU A 177 16.11 2.66 46.93
C LEU A 177 16.91 1.40 47.26
N ASN A 178 16.23 0.27 47.27
CA ASN A 178 16.86 -1.03 47.36
C ASN A 178 17.78 -1.25 46.13
N PRO A 179 19.10 -1.46 46.30
CA PRO A 179 20.03 -1.62 45.18
C PRO A 179 19.64 -2.72 44.20
N GLU A 180 19.16 -3.85 44.72
CA GLU A 180 18.69 -4.99 43.94
C GLU A 180 17.48 -4.61 43.07
N PHE A 181 16.56 -3.79 43.61
CA PHE A 181 15.43 -3.27 42.83
C PHE A 181 15.89 -2.34 41.70
N VAL A 182 16.88 -1.48 41.96
CA VAL A 182 17.42 -0.57 40.94
C VAL A 182 18.07 -1.37 39.81
N GLU A 183 18.85 -2.41 40.14
CA GLU A 183 19.46 -3.30 39.14
C GLU A 183 18.38 -4.05 38.33
N GLN A 184 17.39 -4.63 38.99
CA GLN A 184 16.27 -5.33 38.33
C GLN A 184 15.47 -4.40 37.41
N ALA A 185 15.21 -3.16 37.84
CA ALA A 185 14.54 -2.14 37.03
C ALA A 185 15.37 -1.75 35.79
N ALA A 186 16.67 -1.57 35.96
CA ALA A 186 17.58 -1.30 34.85
C ALA A 186 17.64 -2.47 33.85
N GLU A 187 17.71 -3.71 34.32
CA GLU A 187 17.68 -4.91 33.47
C GLU A 187 16.37 -5.01 32.70
N PHE A 188 15.23 -4.80 33.36
CA PHE A 188 13.91 -4.77 32.73
C PHE A 188 13.85 -3.71 31.63
N CYS A 189 14.23 -2.47 31.91
CA CYS A 189 14.23 -1.40 30.91
C CYS A 189 15.16 -1.73 29.73
N SER A 190 16.36 -2.24 30.01
CA SER A 190 17.32 -2.66 28.99
C SER A 190 16.75 -3.75 28.09
N TYR A 191 16.05 -4.74 28.66
CA TYR A 191 15.36 -5.78 27.91
C TYR A 191 14.28 -5.20 27.00
N ILE A 192 13.40 -4.34 27.52
CA ILE A 192 12.34 -3.70 26.72
C ILE A 192 12.96 -2.92 25.56
N PHE A 193 13.99 -2.11 25.81
CA PHE A 193 14.65 -1.33 24.76
C PHE A 193 15.44 -2.17 23.74
N SER A 194 15.74 -3.43 24.01
CA SER A 194 16.52 -4.28 23.10
C SER A 194 15.68 -5.36 22.40
N HIS A 195 14.59 -5.82 23.03
CA HIS A 195 13.81 -6.96 22.57
C HIS A 195 12.40 -6.59 22.12
N SER A 196 11.84 -5.46 22.54
CA SER A 196 10.53 -5.01 22.05
C SER A 196 10.61 -4.62 20.58
N LYS A 197 9.90 -5.38 19.75
CA LYS A 197 9.86 -5.15 18.30
C LYS A 197 8.95 -3.95 17.98
N PRO A 198 9.16 -3.27 16.84
CA PRO A 198 8.16 -2.38 16.28
C PRO A 198 6.82 -3.11 16.11
N LYS A 199 5.71 -2.46 16.43
CA LYS A 199 4.39 -3.03 16.21
C LYS A 199 4.17 -3.26 14.71
N THR A 200 3.77 -4.46 14.33
CA THR A 200 3.43 -4.82 12.95
C THR A 200 2.01 -5.35 12.84
N LEU A 201 1.40 -5.19 11.67
CA LEU A 201 0.19 -5.87 11.24
C LEU A 201 0.54 -6.97 10.22
N SER A 202 -0.44 -7.77 9.81
CA SER A 202 -0.27 -8.80 8.76
C SER A 202 0.38 -8.21 7.50
N GLY A 203 1.39 -8.89 6.95
CA GLY A 203 2.27 -8.38 5.88
C GLY A 203 3.44 -7.54 6.41
N ASP A 204 3.93 -7.81 7.62
CA ASP A 204 4.90 -7.04 8.44
C ASP A 204 4.74 -5.52 8.30
N ILE A 205 3.50 -5.03 8.25
CA ILE A 205 3.22 -3.61 8.06
C ILE A 205 3.53 -2.89 9.37
N ALA A 206 4.65 -2.17 9.42
CA ALA A 206 5.05 -1.42 10.60
C ALA A 206 4.04 -0.31 10.95
N VAL A 207 3.58 -0.27 12.19
CA VAL A 207 2.62 0.72 12.68
C VAL A 207 3.35 2.01 13.05
N ASN A 208 2.95 3.11 12.41
CA ASN A 208 3.37 4.47 12.74
C ASN A 208 2.21 5.23 13.42
N GLY A 209 2.39 6.52 13.71
CA GLY A 209 1.37 7.36 14.36
C GLY A 209 -0.01 7.31 13.68
N PRO A 210 -0.13 7.66 12.39
CA PRO A 210 -1.40 7.60 11.67
C PRO A 210 -2.04 6.20 11.63
N ARG A 211 -1.23 5.14 11.49
CA ARG A 211 -1.73 3.75 11.54
C ARG A 211 -2.29 3.42 12.91
N LEU A 212 -1.60 3.81 13.99
CA LEU A 212 -2.04 3.57 15.36
C LEU A 212 -3.36 4.30 15.66
N GLU A 213 -3.51 5.55 15.21
CA GLU A 213 -4.75 6.32 15.32
C GLU A 213 -5.93 5.56 14.69
N ILE A 214 -5.75 5.05 13.47
CA ILE A 214 -6.79 4.28 12.76
C ILE A 214 -7.12 2.97 13.49
N LEU A 215 -6.12 2.28 14.03
CA LEU A 215 -6.35 1.06 14.82
C LEU A 215 -7.17 1.36 16.08
N VAL A 216 -6.80 2.39 16.84
CA VAL A 216 -7.53 2.82 18.05
C VAL A 216 -8.98 3.17 17.69
N LEU A 217 -9.18 4.00 16.66
CA LEU A 217 -10.52 4.40 16.23
C LEU A 217 -11.37 3.19 15.83
N ASN A 218 -10.83 2.28 15.01
CA ASN A 218 -11.55 1.09 14.57
C ASN A 218 -11.93 0.16 15.73
N TYR A 219 -11.00 -0.12 16.64
CA TYR A 219 -11.29 -1.02 17.76
C TYR A 219 -12.27 -0.41 18.75
N VAL A 220 -12.11 0.86 19.11
CA VAL A 220 -13.01 1.55 20.04
C VAL A 220 -14.41 1.70 19.42
N ASN A 221 -14.51 2.00 18.12
CA ASN A 221 -15.81 2.07 17.43
C ASN A 221 -16.51 0.71 17.36
N ALA A 222 -15.77 -0.39 17.14
CA ALA A 222 -16.34 -1.73 17.19
C ALA A 222 -16.96 -2.01 18.58
N ILE A 223 -16.18 -1.80 19.64
CA ILE A 223 -16.64 -1.99 21.03
C ILE A 223 -17.86 -1.11 21.33
N SER A 224 -17.80 0.18 20.98
CA SER A 224 -18.89 1.13 21.23
C SER A 224 -20.18 0.78 20.46
N SER A 225 -20.06 0.06 19.35
CA SER A 225 -21.20 -0.39 18.54
C SER A 225 -21.74 -1.77 18.96
N GLY A 226 -21.13 -2.41 19.96
CA GLY A 226 -21.47 -3.76 20.41
C GLY A 226 -20.83 -4.89 19.60
N ASP A 227 -19.93 -4.58 18.67
CA ASP A 227 -19.16 -5.55 17.88
C ASP A 227 -17.82 -5.89 18.54
N LEU A 228 -17.22 -7.01 18.13
CA LEU A 228 -15.88 -7.40 18.59
C LEU A 228 -14.80 -6.71 17.74
N PRO A 229 -13.75 -6.11 18.36
CA PRO A 229 -12.51 -5.75 17.70
C PRO A 229 -11.98 -6.89 16.83
N CYS A 230 -11.83 -6.61 15.54
CA CYS A 230 -11.37 -7.60 14.56
C CYS A 230 -10.09 -7.12 13.89
N MET A 231 -9.03 -7.93 13.98
CA MET A 231 -7.73 -7.60 13.39
C MET A 231 -7.84 -7.49 11.86
N GLU A 232 -8.46 -8.45 11.20
CA GLU A 232 -8.62 -8.42 9.73
C GLU A 232 -9.36 -7.16 9.24
N ASN A 233 -10.45 -6.78 9.92
CA ASN A 233 -11.22 -5.58 9.61
C ASN A 233 -10.38 -4.31 9.77
N ALA A 234 -9.59 -4.22 10.84
CA ALA A 234 -8.74 -3.05 11.07
C ALA A 234 -7.63 -2.94 10.00
N VAL A 235 -7.04 -4.06 9.54
CA VAL A 235 -6.12 -4.04 8.38
C VAL A 235 -6.83 -3.60 7.11
N LEU A 236 -8.05 -4.08 6.85
CA LEU A 236 -8.82 -3.71 5.65
C LEU A 236 -9.19 -2.23 5.64
N ALA A 237 -9.64 -1.69 6.79
CA ALA A 237 -9.94 -0.27 6.94
C ALA A 237 -8.70 0.59 6.72
N LEU A 238 -7.53 0.15 7.24
CA LEU A 238 -6.27 0.83 7.00
C LEU A 238 -5.87 0.79 5.51
N ALA A 239 -5.99 -0.37 4.88
CA ALA A 239 -5.72 -0.55 3.45
C ALA A 239 -6.60 0.37 2.60
N GLN A 240 -7.89 0.51 2.93
CA GLN A 240 -8.80 1.40 2.24
C GLN A 240 -8.29 2.86 2.25
N ILE A 241 -7.89 3.37 3.42
CA ILE A 241 -7.41 4.75 3.58
C ILE A 241 -6.07 4.96 2.85
N GLU A 242 -5.11 4.07 3.10
CA GLU A 242 -3.77 4.20 2.53
C GLU A 242 -3.74 3.97 1.02
N ASN A 243 -4.52 3.03 0.49
CA ASN A 243 -4.59 2.79 -0.95
C ASN A 243 -5.25 3.96 -1.68
N THR A 244 -6.30 4.58 -1.11
CA THR A 244 -6.84 5.84 -1.65
C THR A 244 -5.77 6.92 -1.71
N ALA A 245 -5.01 7.12 -0.62
CA ALA A 245 -3.92 8.08 -0.60
C ALA A 245 -2.79 7.72 -1.59
N ALA A 246 -2.50 6.43 -1.77
CA ALA A 246 -1.50 5.93 -2.72
C ALA A 246 -1.89 6.24 -4.17
N VAL A 247 -3.17 6.08 -4.54
CA VAL A 247 -3.68 6.48 -5.87
C VAL A 247 -3.46 7.97 -6.08
N GLN A 248 -3.85 8.81 -5.12
CA GLN A 248 -3.69 10.28 -5.24
C GLN A 248 -2.22 10.67 -5.36
N LYS A 249 -1.34 10.05 -4.55
CA LYS A 249 0.10 10.29 -4.60
C LYS A 249 0.71 9.88 -5.94
N ALA A 250 0.29 8.75 -6.50
CA ALA A 250 0.75 8.29 -7.81
C ALA A 250 0.32 9.24 -8.94
N ILE A 251 -0.93 9.70 -8.92
CA ILE A 251 -1.43 10.69 -9.90
C ILE A 251 -0.70 12.03 -9.77
N ALA A 252 -0.49 12.51 -8.54
CA ALA A 252 0.27 13.74 -8.32
C ALA A 252 1.71 13.62 -8.85
N HIS A 253 2.34 12.45 -8.66
CA HIS A 253 3.66 12.17 -9.21
C HIS A 253 3.65 12.16 -10.74
N TYR A 254 2.65 11.52 -11.36
CA TYR A 254 2.47 11.54 -12.82
C TYR A 254 2.32 12.98 -13.34
N ASP A 255 1.43 13.77 -12.74
CA ASP A 255 1.17 15.16 -13.13
C ASP A 255 2.44 16.03 -13.03
N GLN A 256 3.21 15.85 -11.97
CA GLN A 256 4.50 16.52 -11.81
C GLN A 256 5.49 16.13 -12.91
N GLN A 257 5.61 14.85 -13.23
CA GLN A 257 6.54 14.38 -14.26
C GLN A 257 6.15 14.89 -15.65
N MET A 258 4.87 14.80 -16.00
CA MET A 258 4.38 15.23 -17.30
C MET A 258 4.47 16.75 -17.48
N SER A 259 4.08 17.53 -16.47
CA SER A 259 4.14 19.01 -16.54
C SER A 259 5.56 19.55 -16.67
N GLN A 260 6.56 18.85 -16.14
CA GLN A 260 7.97 19.26 -16.25
C GLN A 260 8.62 18.87 -17.58
N LYS A 261 8.16 17.78 -18.21
CA LYS A 261 8.85 17.18 -19.36
C LYS A 261 8.16 17.45 -20.70
N VAL A 262 6.84 17.64 -20.70
CA VAL A 262 6.06 17.79 -21.92
C VAL A 262 6.10 19.25 -22.38
N GLN A 263 6.55 19.46 -23.60
CA GLN A 263 6.44 20.73 -24.32
C GLN A 263 5.48 20.54 -25.50
N LEU A 264 4.32 21.20 -25.44
CA LEU A 264 3.32 21.15 -26.51
C LEU A 264 3.54 22.27 -27.55
N PRO A 265 3.26 22.01 -28.85
CA PRO A 265 3.06 20.67 -29.40
C PRO A 265 4.35 19.83 -29.37
N THR A 266 4.19 18.51 -29.21
CA THR A 266 5.30 17.56 -29.39
C THR A 266 5.61 17.43 -30.88
N GLU A 267 6.85 17.08 -31.24
CA GLU A 267 7.24 16.89 -32.65
C GLU A 267 6.48 15.72 -33.27
N THR A 268 6.33 14.63 -32.51
CA THR A 268 5.61 13.43 -32.94
C THR A 268 4.68 12.93 -31.86
N LEU A 269 3.71 12.08 -32.24
CA LEU A 269 2.89 11.36 -31.28
C LEU A 269 3.75 10.43 -30.41
N GLN A 270 4.78 9.80 -31.00
CA GLN A 270 5.68 8.91 -30.28
C GLN A 270 6.39 9.60 -29.11
N GLU A 271 6.86 10.85 -29.29
CA GLU A 271 7.46 11.65 -28.22
C GLU A 271 6.51 11.79 -27.01
N LEU A 272 5.24 12.12 -27.27
CA LEU A 272 4.23 12.25 -26.21
C LEU A 272 3.98 10.91 -25.51
N LEU A 273 3.82 9.83 -26.29
CA LEU A 273 3.54 8.49 -25.75
C LEU A 273 4.71 7.93 -24.93
N ASP A 274 5.95 8.20 -25.31
CA ASP A 274 7.14 7.75 -24.55
C ASP A 274 7.28 8.53 -23.23
N LEU A 275 7.01 9.84 -23.23
CA LEU A 275 6.96 10.65 -22.01
C LEU A 275 5.85 10.18 -21.05
N HIS A 276 4.67 9.88 -21.60
CA HIS A 276 3.56 9.31 -20.85
C HIS A 276 3.95 7.95 -20.25
N ARG A 277 4.48 7.02 -21.05
CA ARG A 277 4.89 5.68 -20.59
C ARG A 277 5.92 5.75 -19.46
N ALA A 278 6.90 6.62 -19.57
CA ALA A 278 7.92 6.80 -18.53
C ALA A 278 7.30 7.34 -17.23
N SER A 279 6.37 8.29 -17.32
CA SER A 279 5.70 8.90 -16.17
C SER A 279 4.69 7.95 -15.51
N GLU A 280 3.94 7.21 -16.32
CA GLU A 280 3.01 6.15 -15.90
C GLU A 280 3.75 5.07 -15.11
N LYS A 281 4.85 4.55 -15.67
CA LYS A 281 5.65 3.51 -15.02
C LYS A 281 6.08 3.89 -13.61
N GLU A 282 6.59 5.12 -13.43
CA GLU A 282 7.00 5.60 -12.11
C GLU A 282 5.80 5.86 -11.18
N ALA A 283 4.67 6.32 -11.72
CA ALA A 283 3.44 6.47 -10.93
C ALA A 283 2.92 5.13 -10.40
N ILE A 284 2.89 4.08 -11.22
CA ILE A 284 2.54 2.72 -10.80
C ILE A 284 3.50 2.26 -9.70
N LYS A 285 4.80 2.51 -9.86
CA LYS A 285 5.81 2.14 -8.85
C LYS A 285 5.61 2.87 -7.52
N VAL A 286 5.24 4.15 -7.55
CA VAL A 286 4.88 4.94 -6.35
C VAL A 286 3.66 4.34 -5.66
N PHE A 287 2.64 3.94 -6.43
CA PHE A 287 1.46 3.25 -5.91
C PHE A 287 1.86 1.90 -5.29
N MET A 288 2.58 1.04 -6.01
CA MET A 288 2.98 -0.29 -5.52
C MET A 288 3.77 -0.24 -4.22
N LYS A 289 4.62 0.80 -4.03
CA LYS A 289 5.36 1.02 -2.80
C LYS A 289 4.50 1.51 -1.63
N SER A 290 3.41 2.22 -1.92
CA SER A 290 2.59 2.91 -0.91
C SER A 290 1.27 2.20 -0.61
N SER A 291 0.86 1.22 -1.42
CA SER A 291 -0.36 0.44 -1.24
C SER A 291 -0.10 -0.92 -0.59
N PHE A 292 -1.12 -1.53 -0.01
CA PHE A 292 -1.09 -2.93 0.46
C PHE A 292 -2.53 -3.48 0.54
N LYS A 293 -2.69 -4.81 0.51
CA LYS A 293 -3.99 -5.49 0.63
C LYS A 293 -5.07 -4.89 -0.31
N ASP A 294 -4.72 -4.62 -1.56
CA ASP A 294 -5.64 -4.14 -2.60
C ASP A 294 -6.49 -5.31 -3.13
N VAL A 295 -7.52 -5.67 -2.38
CA VAL A 295 -8.45 -6.76 -2.70
C VAL A 295 -9.10 -6.49 -4.06
N ASP A 296 -9.11 -7.49 -4.94
CA ASP A 296 -9.63 -7.45 -6.32
C ASP A 296 -8.98 -6.39 -7.23
N GLN A 297 -7.84 -5.85 -6.81
CA GLN A 297 -7.07 -4.82 -7.51
C GLN A 297 -7.91 -3.56 -7.79
N LYS A 298 -8.83 -3.23 -6.89
CA LYS A 298 -9.78 -2.12 -7.06
C LYS A 298 -9.05 -0.79 -7.21
N PHE A 299 -8.06 -0.53 -6.36
CA PHE A 299 -7.33 0.74 -6.38
C PHE A 299 -6.33 0.81 -7.53
N GLN A 300 -5.73 -0.31 -7.90
CA GLN A 300 -4.89 -0.36 -9.10
C GLN A 300 -5.69 -0.08 -10.37
N LYS A 301 -6.89 -0.66 -10.51
CA LYS A 301 -7.79 -0.36 -11.64
C LYS A 301 -8.17 1.12 -11.66
N GLU A 302 -8.54 1.68 -10.51
CA GLU A 302 -8.83 3.12 -10.37
C GLU A 302 -7.65 3.99 -10.80
N LEU A 303 -6.42 3.61 -10.44
CA LEU A 303 -5.20 4.28 -10.89
C LEU A 303 -5.04 4.20 -12.41
N GLY A 304 -5.23 3.01 -12.99
CA GLY A 304 -5.17 2.78 -14.44
C GLY A 304 -6.16 3.66 -15.20
N ASP A 305 -7.42 3.69 -14.77
CA ASP A 305 -8.47 4.52 -15.39
C ASP A 305 -8.12 6.01 -15.34
N LYS A 306 -7.58 6.48 -14.21
CA LYS A 306 -7.14 7.88 -14.05
C LYS A 306 -5.94 8.22 -14.93
N LEU A 307 -4.96 7.32 -15.04
CA LEU A 307 -3.79 7.51 -15.90
C LEU A 307 -4.18 7.52 -17.39
N GLN A 308 -5.12 6.65 -17.79
CA GLN A 308 -5.68 6.66 -19.14
C GLN A 308 -6.41 7.98 -19.44
N ALA A 309 -7.27 8.45 -18.53
CA ALA A 309 -7.96 9.72 -18.71
C ALA A 309 -6.98 10.91 -18.82
N LYS A 310 -5.88 10.88 -18.07
CA LYS A 310 -4.80 11.87 -18.18
C LYS A 310 -4.06 11.79 -19.52
N GLN A 311 -3.80 10.59 -20.03
CA GLN A 311 -3.21 10.40 -21.36
C GLN A 311 -4.11 11.03 -22.44
N ASP A 312 -5.41 10.75 -22.39
CA ASP A 312 -6.39 11.27 -23.35
C ASP A 312 -6.46 12.80 -23.32
N ASP A 313 -6.34 13.40 -22.13
CA ASP A 313 -6.30 14.86 -21.96
C ASP A 313 -5.05 15.48 -22.59
N TYR A 314 -3.86 14.93 -22.29
CA TYR A 314 -2.61 15.38 -22.93
C TYR A 314 -2.64 15.21 -24.45
N TYR A 315 -3.23 14.13 -24.96
CA TYR A 315 -3.40 13.90 -26.39
C TYR A 315 -4.27 14.98 -27.04
N LYS A 316 -5.42 15.31 -26.44
CA LYS A 316 -6.32 16.37 -26.92
C LYS A 316 -5.64 17.74 -26.89
N GLN A 317 -4.90 18.05 -25.82
CA GLN A 317 -4.15 19.30 -25.72
C GLN A 317 -3.05 19.38 -26.78
N ASN A 318 -2.37 18.27 -27.08
CA ASN A 318 -1.35 18.22 -28.11
C ASN A 318 -1.91 18.42 -29.52
N ILE A 319 -3.04 17.77 -29.84
CA ILE A 319 -3.79 18.02 -31.09
C ILE A 319 -4.08 19.51 -31.22
N LYS A 320 -4.72 20.10 -30.21
CA LYS A 320 -5.10 21.51 -30.24
C LYS A 320 -3.90 22.43 -30.42
N ALA A 321 -2.84 22.25 -29.63
CA ALA A 321 -1.63 23.06 -29.73
C ALA A 321 -0.95 22.92 -31.11
N SER A 322 -0.99 21.73 -31.70
CA SER A 322 -0.47 21.49 -33.04
C SER A 322 -1.31 22.18 -34.12
N MET A 323 -2.64 22.07 -34.05
CA MET A 323 -3.56 22.79 -34.96
C MET A 323 -3.36 24.30 -34.87
N ASP A 324 -3.45 24.87 -33.67
CA ASP A 324 -3.34 26.32 -33.43
C ASP A 324 -2.00 26.85 -33.99
N TYR A 325 -0.90 26.12 -33.77
CA TYR A 325 0.41 26.49 -34.29
C TYR A 325 0.52 26.37 -35.81
N CYS A 326 -0.02 25.30 -36.40
CA CYS A 326 -0.01 25.10 -37.85
C CYS A 326 -0.87 26.13 -38.58
N GLU A 327 -2.05 26.48 -38.05
CA GLU A 327 -2.92 27.52 -38.61
C GLU A 327 -2.22 28.88 -38.62
N ALA A 328 -1.55 29.26 -37.51
CA ALA A 328 -0.77 30.49 -37.44
C ALA A 328 0.38 30.49 -38.46
N LEU A 329 1.12 29.37 -38.57
CA LEU A 329 2.19 29.24 -39.57
C LEU A 329 1.67 29.33 -41.00
N ILE A 330 0.52 28.74 -41.30
CA ILE A 330 -0.10 28.82 -42.62
C ILE A 330 -0.48 30.26 -42.94
N GLN A 331 -1.07 30.99 -42.00
CA GLN A 331 -1.37 32.41 -42.17
C GLN A 331 -0.08 33.18 -42.47
N ASP A 332 0.96 33.03 -41.66
CA ASP A 332 2.22 33.77 -41.84
C ASP A 332 2.94 33.44 -43.16
N ILE A 333 2.95 32.17 -43.56
CA ILE A 333 3.68 31.70 -44.75
C ILE A 333 2.90 32.01 -46.03
N PHE A 334 1.57 31.82 -46.04
CA PHE A 334 0.76 31.90 -47.24
C PHE A 334 0.04 33.24 -47.43
N HIS A 335 -0.04 34.13 -46.42
CA HIS A 335 -0.62 35.46 -46.58
C HIS A 335 -0.07 36.24 -47.80
N PRO A 336 1.24 36.23 -48.11
CA PRO A 336 1.76 36.89 -49.31
C PRO A 336 1.21 36.29 -50.63
N LEU A 337 0.92 34.99 -50.67
CA LEU A 337 0.31 34.37 -51.84
C LEU A 337 -1.14 34.82 -52.01
N GLU A 338 -1.89 34.91 -50.90
CA GLU A 338 -3.28 35.35 -50.91
C GLU A 338 -3.42 36.81 -51.38
N GLU A 339 -2.53 37.69 -50.91
CA GLU A 339 -2.50 39.09 -51.35
C GLU A 339 -2.14 39.23 -52.83
N ASP A 340 -1.16 38.48 -53.32
CA ASP A 340 -0.79 38.47 -54.74
C ASP A 340 -1.96 38.02 -55.63
N VAL A 341 -2.74 37.02 -55.18
CA VAL A 341 -3.96 36.58 -55.88
C VAL A 341 -5.00 37.70 -55.89
N LYS A 342 -5.28 38.35 -54.75
CA LYS A 342 -6.26 39.44 -54.66
C LYS A 342 -5.89 40.63 -55.54
N GLN A 343 -4.60 40.92 -55.67
CA GLN A 343 -4.07 42.00 -56.52
C GLN A 343 -4.04 41.63 -58.01
N GLY A 344 -4.42 40.40 -58.38
CA GLY A 344 -4.45 39.94 -59.77
C GLY A 344 -3.07 39.72 -60.37
N ILE A 345 -2.03 39.53 -59.56
CA ILE A 345 -0.64 39.34 -60.03
C ILE A 345 -0.50 38.12 -60.95
N PHE A 346 -1.32 37.10 -60.71
CA PHE A 346 -1.38 35.86 -61.50
C PHE A 346 -2.41 35.89 -62.64
N SER A 347 -3.20 36.95 -62.79
CA SER A 347 -4.24 37.08 -63.83
C SER A 347 -3.68 37.60 -65.17
N LYS A 348 -2.57 37.02 -65.61
CA LYS A 348 -1.84 37.36 -66.85
C LYS A 348 -1.39 36.08 -67.58
N PRO A 349 -1.07 36.13 -68.89
CA PRO A 349 -0.57 34.96 -69.61
C PRO A 349 0.64 34.34 -68.91
N GLY A 350 0.58 33.03 -68.62
CA GLY A 350 1.59 32.26 -67.88
C GLY A 350 1.50 32.38 -66.35
N GLY A 351 0.48 33.05 -65.84
CA GLY A 351 0.29 33.30 -64.41
C GLY A 351 -0.03 32.05 -63.59
N TYR A 352 -0.65 31.03 -64.19
CA TYR A 352 -0.96 29.79 -63.49
C TYR A 352 0.31 29.04 -63.05
N LEU A 353 1.30 28.90 -63.94
CA LEU A 353 2.56 28.22 -63.61
C LEU A 353 3.34 28.95 -62.51
N LEU A 354 3.33 30.29 -62.54
CA LEU A 354 3.94 31.12 -61.49
C LEU A 354 3.24 30.93 -60.14
N PHE A 355 1.91 30.81 -60.14
CA PHE A 355 1.13 30.52 -58.93
C PHE A 355 1.49 29.16 -58.34
N ILE A 356 1.54 28.11 -59.16
CA ILE A 356 1.89 26.75 -58.71
C ILE A 356 3.32 26.69 -58.16
N GLN A 357 4.27 27.34 -58.84
CA GLN A 357 5.65 27.41 -58.35
C GLN A 357 5.72 28.10 -56.97
N LYS A 358 5.09 29.27 -56.82
CA LYS A 358 5.08 29.99 -55.54
C LYS A 358 4.37 29.19 -54.44
N LYS A 359 3.24 28.53 -54.76
CA LYS A 359 2.53 27.61 -53.84
C LYS A 359 3.46 26.49 -53.34
N GLN A 360 4.24 25.89 -54.23
CA GLN A 360 5.17 24.81 -53.89
C GLN A 360 6.35 25.31 -53.03
N GLU A 361 6.91 26.47 -53.34
CA GLU A 361 7.97 27.10 -52.53
C GLU A 361 7.51 27.37 -51.10
N LEU A 362 6.29 27.89 -50.93
CA LEU A 362 5.69 28.14 -49.63
C LEU A 362 5.36 26.84 -48.87
N LYS A 363 4.88 25.81 -49.58
CA LYS A 363 4.69 24.46 -49.01
C LYS A 363 6.01 23.89 -48.48
N ASN A 364 7.11 24.02 -49.23
CA ASN A 364 8.43 23.60 -48.77
C ASN A 364 8.88 24.38 -47.53
N LYS A 365 8.62 25.70 -47.48
CA LYS A 365 8.92 26.54 -46.32
C LYS A 365 8.15 26.09 -45.08
N TYR A 366 6.87 25.73 -45.21
CA TYR A 366 6.08 25.17 -44.11
C TYR A 366 6.69 23.87 -43.58
N TYR A 367 7.09 22.94 -44.45
CA TYR A 367 7.69 21.68 -44.02
C TYR A 367 9.03 21.84 -43.31
N GLN A 368 9.80 22.89 -43.62
CA GLN A 368 11.07 23.18 -42.95
C GLN A 368 10.93 23.67 -41.50
N VAL A 369 9.76 24.14 -41.08
CA VAL A 369 9.54 24.60 -39.69
C VAL A 369 9.49 23.39 -38.74
N PRO A 370 10.32 23.29 -37.70
CA PRO A 370 10.27 22.18 -36.75
C PRO A 370 9.08 22.30 -35.78
N ARG A 371 8.75 21.22 -35.07
CA ARG A 371 7.75 21.16 -33.98
C ARG A 371 6.36 21.65 -34.36
N LYS A 372 5.93 21.38 -35.59
CA LYS A 372 4.53 21.63 -36.01
C LYS A 372 3.55 20.71 -35.29
N GLY A 373 4.03 19.50 -34.98
CA GLY A 373 3.30 18.47 -34.28
C GLY A 373 2.39 17.63 -35.15
N ILE A 374 1.53 16.87 -34.48
CA ILE A 374 0.80 15.75 -35.08
C ILE A 374 -0.28 16.15 -36.08
N GLU A 375 -0.70 17.42 -36.11
CA GLU A 375 -1.75 17.94 -37.00
C GLU A 375 -1.18 18.70 -38.23
N ALA A 376 0.14 18.63 -38.44
CA ALA A 376 0.81 19.39 -39.48
C ALA A 376 0.30 19.09 -40.91
N GLU A 377 0.17 17.81 -41.28
CA GLU A 377 -0.29 17.43 -42.62
C GLU A 377 -1.78 17.67 -42.82
N GLU A 378 -2.61 17.35 -41.81
CA GLU A 378 -4.06 17.56 -41.89
C GLU A 378 -4.41 19.04 -42.03
N THR A 379 -3.73 19.91 -41.27
CA THR A 379 -4.00 21.36 -41.30
C THR A 379 -3.58 21.98 -42.64
N ILE A 380 -2.38 21.68 -43.15
CA ILE A 380 -1.95 22.22 -44.45
C ILE A 380 -2.81 21.67 -45.59
N LYS A 381 -3.21 20.40 -45.54
CA LYS A 381 -4.08 19.80 -46.56
C LYS A 381 -5.42 20.54 -46.63
N LYS A 382 -6.12 20.71 -45.50
CA LYS A 382 -7.40 21.45 -45.44
C LYS A 382 -7.26 22.86 -46.01
N TYR A 383 -6.16 23.53 -45.68
CA TYR A 383 -5.87 24.85 -46.26
C TYR A 383 -5.69 24.79 -47.78
N LEU A 384 -4.88 23.86 -48.30
CA LEU A 384 -4.62 23.75 -49.75
C LEU A 384 -5.88 23.39 -50.54
N GLU A 385 -6.73 22.51 -50.00
CA GLU A 385 -8.05 22.16 -50.56
C GLU A 385 -8.96 23.41 -50.63
N SER A 386 -8.95 24.24 -49.59
CA SER A 386 -9.72 25.50 -49.60
C SER A 386 -9.27 26.51 -50.68
N LYS A 387 -8.10 26.30 -51.30
CA LYS A 387 -7.56 27.14 -52.37
C LYS A 387 -7.65 26.50 -53.77
N GLU A 388 -8.27 25.33 -53.92
CA GLU A 388 -8.41 24.65 -55.22
C GLU A 388 -9.23 25.49 -56.21
N ASP A 389 -10.35 26.07 -55.79
CA ASP A 389 -11.19 26.92 -56.65
C ASP A 389 -10.42 28.11 -57.26
N VAL A 390 -9.48 28.68 -56.49
CA VAL A 390 -8.62 29.77 -56.95
C VAL A 390 -7.65 29.27 -58.02
N ALA A 391 -7.04 28.11 -57.81
CA ALA A 391 -6.14 27.49 -58.77
C ALA A 391 -6.87 27.15 -60.09
N ASP A 392 -8.08 26.60 -59.99
CA ASP A 392 -8.94 26.27 -61.14
C ASP A 392 -9.35 27.52 -61.93
N ALA A 393 -9.71 28.60 -61.24
CA ALA A 393 -10.05 29.87 -61.88
C ALA A 393 -8.86 30.45 -62.67
N LEU A 394 -7.65 30.40 -62.09
CA LEU A 394 -6.43 30.84 -62.77
C LEU A 394 -6.10 29.95 -63.98
N LEU A 395 -6.24 28.63 -63.87
CA LEU A 395 -5.98 27.68 -64.96
C LEU A 395 -6.89 27.93 -66.17
N ARG A 396 -8.18 28.16 -65.93
CA ARG A 396 -9.17 28.42 -67.00
C ARG A 396 -8.89 29.73 -67.72
N THR A 397 -8.47 30.76 -66.97
CA THR A 397 -8.27 32.12 -67.48
C THR A 397 -6.92 32.30 -68.19
N ASP A 398 -5.95 31.40 -67.96
CA ASP A 398 -4.63 31.49 -68.59
C ASP A 398 -4.71 31.22 -70.11
N GLN A 399 -4.29 32.22 -70.89
CA GLN A 399 -4.30 32.19 -72.35
C GLN A 399 -2.99 31.65 -72.95
N SER A 400 -1.93 31.48 -72.14
CA SER A 400 -0.66 30.92 -72.62
C SER A 400 -0.65 29.40 -72.70
N LEU A 401 -1.66 28.74 -72.14
CA LEU A 401 -1.82 27.29 -72.11
C LEU A 401 -2.87 26.86 -73.14
N THR A 402 -2.55 25.82 -73.92
CA THR A 402 -3.50 25.14 -74.79
C THR A 402 -4.51 24.33 -73.97
N GLU A 403 -5.68 24.04 -74.54
CA GLU A 403 -6.69 23.20 -73.86
C GLU A 403 -6.14 21.82 -73.48
N LYS A 404 -5.27 21.23 -74.30
CA LYS A 404 -4.59 19.98 -73.95
C LYS A 404 -3.66 20.10 -72.74
N GLU A 405 -2.93 21.21 -72.62
CA GLU A 405 -2.06 21.46 -71.45
C GLU A 405 -2.88 21.69 -70.18
N LYS A 406 -4.04 22.36 -70.29
CA LYS A 406 -4.97 22.52 -69.17
C LYS A 406 -5.55 21.17 -68.72
N GLU A 407 -5.94 20.30 -69.66
CA GLU A 407 -6.39 18.93 -69.34
C GLU A 407 -5.32 18.11 -68.62
N ILE A 408 -4.07 18.17 -69.09
CA ILE A 408 -2.93 17.48 -68.45
C ILE A 408 -2.75 17.97 -67.01
N GLU A 409 -2.88 19.27 -66.79
CA GLU A 409 -2.69 19.86 -65.47
C GLU A 409 -3.81 19.50 -64.49
N VAL A 410 -5.06 19.46 -64.95
CA VAL A 410 -6.20 18.98 -64.16
C VAL A 410 -5.97 17.54 -63.69
N GLU A 411 -5.49 16.67 -64.57
CA GLU A 411 -5.18 15.28 -64.19
C GLU A 411 -3.97 15.21 -63.24
N ARG A 412 -2.96 16.08 -63.40
CA ARG A 412 -1.82 16.17 -62.47
C ARG A 412 -2.28 16.57 -61.06
N VAL A 413 -3.12 17.60 -60.95
CA VAL A 413 -3.66 18.07 -59.65
C VAL A 413 -4.51 16.98 -58.99
N LYS A 414 -5.34 16.26 -59.75
CA LYS A 414 -6.09 15.11 -59.23
C LYS A 414 -5.16 14.03 -58.69
N ALA A 415 -4.07 13.72 -59.40
CA ALA A 415 -3.09 12.75 -58.94
C ALA A 415 -2.38 13.21 -57.65
N GLU A 416 -1.97 14.47 -57.57
CA GLU A 416 -1.37 15.06 -56.37
C GLU A 416 -2.34 15.05 -55.16
N SER A 417 -3.62 15.35 -55.38
CA SER A 417 -4.66 15.30 -54.35
C SER A 417 -4.91 13.87 -53.85
N ALA A 418 -4.96 12.89 -54.77
CA ALA A 418 -5.05 11.47 -54.41
C ALA A 418 -3.83 10.98 -53.62
N GLU A 419 -2.61 11.40 -54.00
CA GLU A 419 -1.39 11.08 -53.25
C GLU A 419 -1.41 11.69 -51.84
N ALA A 420 -1.87 12.94 -51.70
CA ALA A 420 -2.02 13.59 -50.40
C ALA A 420 -3.09 12.91 -49.52
N ALA A 421 -4.19 12.44 -50.13
CA ALA A 421 -5.21 11.65 -49.43
C ALA A 421 -4.65 10.31 -48.92
N ASN A 422 -3.86 9.62 -49.73
CA ASN A 422 -3.20 8.36 -49.32
C ASN A 422 -2.22 8.59 -48.16
N LYS A 423 -1.37 9.62 -48.23
CA LYS A 423 -0.44 9.97 -47.13
C LYS A 423 -1.19 10.26 -45.82
N MET A 424 -2.30 10.99 -45.88
CA MET A 424 -3.13 11.27 -44.70
C MET A 424 -3.71 9.98 -44.09
N LEU A 425 -4.16 9.05 -44.95
CA LEU A 425 -4.68 7.76 -44.48
C LEU A 425 -3.58 6.94 -43.80
N GLU A 426 -2.38 6.90 -44.37
CA GLU A 426 -1.21 6.24 -43.78
C GLU A 426 -0.84 6.85 -42.41
N GLU A 427 -0.86 8.18 -42.28
CA GLU A 427 -0.61 8.84 -41.00
C GLU A 427 -1.68 8.54 -39.95
N MET A 428 -2.95 8.53 -40.34
CA MET A 428 -4.05 8.17 -39.45
C MET A 428 -3.95 6.72 -38.97
N GLN A 429 -3.59 5.80 -39.87
CA GLN A 429 -3.31 4.40 -39.52
C GLN A 429 -2.14 4.31 -38.55
N LYS A 430 -1.03 5.00 -38.83
CA LYS A 430 0.15 5.02 -37.96
C LYS A 430 -0.15 5.59 -36.57
N LYS A 431 -0.94 6.67 -36.47
CA LYS A 431 -1.40 7.23 -35.19
C LYS A 431 -2.23 6.21 -34.40
N ASN A 432 -3.17 5.53 -35.06
CA ASN A 432 -3.99 4.48 -34.44
C ASN A 432 -3.15 3.30 -33.95
N GLU A 433 -2.20 2.82 -34.75
CA GLU A 433 -1.27 1.76 -34.37
C GLU A 433 -0.45 2.15 -33.13
N GLN A 434 0.12 3.36 -33.11
CA GLN A 434 0.87 3.87 -31.96
C GLN A 434 0.04 3.93 -30.68
N MET A 435 -1.23 4.34 -30.78
CA MET A 435 -2.15 4.37 -29.64
C MET A 435 -2.47 2.95 -29.12
N MET A 436 -2.73 2.02 -30.04
CA MET A 436 -2.98 0.62 -29.68
C MET A 436 -1.76 -0.03 -29.03
N GLU A 437 -0.56 0.20 -29.58
CA GLU A 437 0.69 -0.26 -28.97
C GLU A 437 0.93 0.33 -27.59
N GLN A 438 0.62 1.62 -27.38
CA GLN A 438 0.78 2.24 -26.08
C GLN A 438 -0.17 1.64 -25.05
N LYS A 439 -1.42 1.35 -25.44
CA LYS A 439 -2.40 0.69 -24.57
C LYS A 439 -1.91 -0.69 -24.14
N GLU A 440 -1.36 -1.47 -25.07
CA GLU A 440 -0.79 -2.78 -24.78
C GLU A 440 0.44 -2.67 -23.85
N LYS A 441 1.35 -1.73 -24.12
CA LYS A 441 2.56 -1.51 -23.29
C LYS A 441 2.21 -1.04 -21.87
N SER A 442 1.22 -0.16 -21.73
CA SER A 442 0.68 0.26 -20.42
C SER A 442 0.15 -0.95 -19.66
N TYR A 443 -0.73 -1.73 -20.28
CA TYR A 443 -1.30 -2.93 -19.68
C TYR A 443 -0.22 -3.93 -19.22
N GLN A 444 0.77 -4.21 -20.06
CA GLN A 444 1.89 -5.08 -19.72
C GLN A 444 2.71 -4.57 -18.53
N GLU A 445 2.95 -3.26 -18.42
CA GLU A 445 3.68 -2.67 -17.28
C GLU A 445 2.86 -2.78 -15.98
N HIS A 446 1.55 -2.55 -16.04
CA HIS A 446 0.64 -2.76 -14.90
C HIS A 446 0.67 -4.21 -14.42
N VAL A 447 0.55 -5.17 -15.35
CA VAL A 447 0.59 -6.61 -15.04
C VAL A 447 1.95 -6.99 -14.46
N LYS A 448 3.05 -6.48 -15.02
CA LYS A 448 4.40 -6.77 -14.55
C LYS A 448 4.61 -6.31 -13.10
N GLN A 449 4.37 -5.04 -12.81
CA GLN A 449 4.60 -4.50 -11.45
C GLN A 449 3.65 -5.12 -10.43
N LEU A 450 2.42 -5.45 -10.83
CA LEU A 450 1.49 -6.19 -9.99
C LEU A 450 2.01 -7.61 -9.69
N THR A 451 2.52 -8.32 -10.70
CA THR A 451 3.07 -9.67 -10.53
C THR A 451 4.24 -9.65 -9.55
N GLU A 452 5.19 -8.72 -9.73
CA GLU A 452 6.33 -8.53 -8.83
C GLU A 452 5.87 -8.25 -7.38
N LYS A 453 4.83 -7.41 -7.21
CA LYS A 453 4.26 -7.12 -5.89
C LYS A 453 3.59 -8.35 -5.27
N MET A 454 2.77 -9.07 -6.03
CA MET A 454 2.07 -10.27 -5.55
C MET A 454 3.05 -11.37 -5.14
N GLU A 455 4.15 -11.55 -5.87
CA GLU A 455 5.21 -12.50 -5.51
C GLU A 455 5.87 -12.12 -4.18
N LYS A 456 6.17 -10.83 -3.98
CA LYS A 456 6.73 -10.33 -2.74
C LYS A 456 5.77 -10.50 -1.56
N ASP A 457 4.51 -10.10 -1.73
CA ASP A 457 3.47 -10.22 -0.70
C ASP A 457 3.23 -11.70 -0.34
N ARG A 458 3.28 -12.59 -1.34
CA ARG A 458 3.19 -14.05 -1.13
C ARG A 458 4.38 -14.60 -0.35
N ALA A 459 5.60 -14.21 -0.72
CA ALA A 459 6.80 -14.66 -0.02
C ALA A 459 6.78 -14.21 1.45
N GLN A 460 6.30 -12.99 1.71
CA GLN A 460 6.14 -12.46 3.06
C GLN A 460 5.08 -13.21 3.86
N LEU A 461 3.90 -13.44 3.28
CA LEU A 461 2.84 -14.22 3.93
C LEU A 461 3.31 -15.64 4.29
N LEU A 462 4.06 -16.29 3.39
CA LEU A 462 4.65 -17.61 3.66
C LEU A 462 5.62 -17.56 4.84
N ALA A 463 6.49 -16.54 4.91
CA ALA A 463 7.43 -16.37 6.02
C ALA A 463 6.71 -16.15 7.37
N GLU A 464 5.63 -15.35 7.40
CA GLU A 464 4.80 -15.16 8.60
C GLU A 464 4.14 -16.46 9.06
N GLN A 465 3.61 -17.24 8.12
CA GLN A 465 2.99 -18.53 8.40
C GLN A 465 4.03 -19.56 8.90
N GLU A 466 5.23 -19.58 8.33
CA GLU A 466 6.33 -20.43 8.80
C GLU A 466 6.75 -20.10 10.23
N ARG A 467 6.86 -18.82 10.58
CA ARG A 467 7.11 -18.38 11.97
C ARG A 467 6.00 -18.86 12.91
N THR A 468 4.75 -18.71 12.50
CA THR A 468 3.57 -19.17 13.26
C THR A 468 3.58 -20.69 13.48
N ILE A 469 3.87 -21.46 12.43
CA ILE A 469 3.99 -22.92 12.51
C ILE A 469 5.14 -23.32 13.44
N ALA A 470 6.29 -22.64 13.37
CA ALA A 470 7.43 -22.92 14.22
C ALA A 470 7.09 -22.72 15.71
N LEU A 471 6.39 -21.64 16.06
CA LEU A 471 5.92 -21.38 17.43
C LEU A 471 4.97 -22.48 17.92
N LYS A 472 3.98 -22.85 17.11
CA LYS A 472 3.04 -23.93 17.45
C LYS A 472 3.73 -25.29 17.58
N LEU A 473 4.74 -25.59 16.75
CA LEU A 473 5.52 -26.82 16.84
C LEU A 473 6.36 -26.88 18.13
N THR A 474 6.94 -25.76 18.56
CA THR A 474 7.69 -25.70 19.82
C THR A 474 6.77 -25.98 21.01
N GLU A 475 5.61 -25.32 21.06
CA GLU A 475 4.62 -25.55 22.12
C GLU A 475 4.08 -26.99 22.09
N GLN A 476 3.81 -27.53 20.90
CA GLN A 476 3.37 -28.91 20.70
C GLN A 476 4.38 -29.92 21.26
N LYS A 477 5.68 -29.73 21.02
CA LYS A 477 6.75 -30.57 21.58
C LYS A 477 6.81 -30.47 23.10
N GLN A 478 6.64 -29.28 23.66
CA GLN A 478 6.65 -29.05 25.10
C GLN A 478 5.47 -29.77 25.79
N LEU A 479 4.25 -29.62 25.26
CA LEU A 479 3.07 -30.32 25.77
C LEU A 479 3.22 -31.85 25.70
N LEU A 480 3.83 -32.36 24.63
CA LEU A 480 4.11 -33.79 24.50
C LEU A 480 5.10 -34.27 25.57
N LYS A 481 6.19 -33.52 25.80
CA LYS A 481 7.19 -33.82 26.84
C LYS A 481 6.59 -33.78 28.25
N GLU A 482 5.60 -32.90 28.49
CA GLU A 482 4.86 -32.80 29.75
C GLU A 482 3.76 -33.88 29.89
N GLY A 483 3.49 -34.66 28.85
CA GLY A 483 2.51 -35.75 28.84
C GLY A 483 1.06 -35.33 28.56
N PHE A 484 0.85 -34.19 27.88
CA PHE A 484 -0.45 -33.66 27.48
C PHE A 484 -0.77 -33.98 26.01
N GLU A 485 -0.96 -35.25 25.70
CA GLU A 485 -1.16 -35.73 24.31
C GLU A 485 -2.37 -35.09 23.62
N ASN A 486 -3.48 -34.89 24.34
CA ASN A 486 -4.70 -34.34 23.75
C ASN A 486 -4.52 -32.88 23.33
N GLU A 487 -3.85 -32.06 24.14
CA GLU A 487 -3.55 -30.66 23.79
C GLU A 487 -2.51 -30.58 22.67
N SER A 488 -1.52 -31.47 22.67
CA SER A 488 -0.57 -31.62 21.55
C SER A 488 -1.29 -31.98 20.24
N LYS A 489 -2.28 -32.90 20.27
CA LYS A 489 -3.08 -33.26 19.08
C LYS A 489 -3.91 -32.09 18.54
N LYS A 490 -4.46 -31.24 19.41
CA LYS A 490 -5.18 -30.01 19.00
C LYS A 490 -4.24 -29.06 18.23
N LEU A 491 -3.04 -28.80 18.75
CA LEU A 491 -2.05 -27.96 18.06
C LEU A 491 -1.61 -28.56 16.71
N LEU A 492 -1.49 -29.89 16.61
CA LEU A 492 -1.22 -30.54 15.33
C LEU A 492 -2.35 -30.32 14.31
N LYS A 493 -3.62 -30.36 14.74
CA LYS A 493 -4.77 -30.03 13.88
C LYS A 493 -4.66 -28.58 13.38
N GLU A 494 -4.41 -27.62 14.28
CA GLU A 494 -4.21 -26.21 13.91
C GLU A 494 -3.07 -26.02 12.91
N ILE A 495 -1.93 -26.70 13.11
CA ILE A 495 -0.79 -26.66 12.18
C ILE A 495 -1.18 -27.22 10.80
N GLN A 496 -1.93 -28.32 10.76
CA GLN A 496 -2.41 -28.90 9.50
C GLN A 496 -3.36 -27.95 8.78
N ASP A 497 -4.23 -27.27 9.51
CA ASP A 497 -5.18 -26.30 8.95
C ASP A 497 -4.45 -25.06 8.38
N ILE A 498 -3.40 -24.58 9.05
CA ILE A 498 -2.53 -23.53 8.47
C ILE A 498 -1.88 -24.04 7.18
N LYS A 499 -1.27 -25.23 7.18
CA LYS A 499 -0.64 -25.80 5.97
C LYS A 499 -1.63 -25.99 4.81
N ARG A 500 -2.88 -26.38 5.10
CA ARG A 500 -3.95 -26.49 4.10
C ARG A 500 -4.29 -25.13 3.49
N ARG A 501 -4.41 -24.07 4.30
CA ARG A 501 -4.60 -22.69 3.82
C ARG A 501 -3.48 -22.26 2.86
N ASN A 502 -2.25 -22.69 3.12
CA ASN A 502 -1.08 -22.40 2.26
C ASN A 502 -1.15 -23.13 0.92
N SER A 503 -1.72 -24.34 0.89
CA SER A 503 -1.91 -25.10 -0.36
C SER A 503 -3.10 -24.62 -1.20
N ALA A 504 -4.14 -24.07 -0.55
CA ALA A 504 -5.35 -23.59 -1.21
C ALA A 504 -5.20 -22.20 -1.86
N THR A 505 -4.17 -21.43 -1.48
CA THR A 505 -3.77 -20.15 -2.10
C THR A 505 -2.94 -20.36 -3.38
N GLY A 506 -3.35 -21.33 -4.21
CA GLY A 506 -2.88 -21.48 -5.58
C GLY A 506 -3.34 -20.30 -6.46
N PRO A 507 -2.71 -20.08 -7.63
CA PRO A 507 -2.91 -18.86 -8.41
C PRO A 507 -4.33 -18.81 -8.97
N ARG A 508 -5.25 -18.11 -8.30
CA ARG A 508 -6.40 -17.52 -8.99
C ARG A 508 -5.95 -16.20 -9.61
N CYS A 509 -5.07 -16.34 -10.59
CA CYS A 509 -4.87 -15.33 -11.60
C CYS A 509 -6.07 -15.45 -12.55
N ILE A 510 -7.17 -14.76 -12.23
CA ILE A 510 -8.12 -14.38 -13.27
C ILE A 510 -7.72 -12.95 -13.62
N ILE A 511 -6.66 -12.84 -14.43
CA ILE A 511 -6.44 -11.65 -15.23
C ILE A 511 -7.38 -11.87 -16.42
N LEU A 512 -8.55 -11.20 -16.40
CA LEU A 512 -9.46 -11.15 -17.54
C LEU A 512 -8.89 -10.23 -18.62
#